data_AF-A0AAU8XD20-F1
#
_entry.id   AF-A0AAU8XD20-F1
#
_cell.length_a   1.000
_cell.length_b   1.000
_cell.length_c   1.000
_cell.angle_alpha   90.00
_cell.angle_beta   90.00
_cell.angle_gamma   90.00
#
_symmetry.space_group_name_H-M   'P 1'
#
loop_
_entity.id
_entity.type
_entity.pdbx_description
1 polymer ?
#
loop_
_entity_poly.entity_id
_entity_poly.type
_entity_poly.pdbx_seq_one_letter_code
_entity_poly.pdbx_strand_id
1 'polypeptide(L)'
;MLSGLLLLLIGAELSVRAAVHLAAIFKVRPLIIGLTVVAMGTSAPQMAVSLQAAFSDNTDIAVGSVIGGNIFNVLVILGLCSLIIPLRVARQVLHIDIPLMIGACLLAIGLSWSGEFSKFDGALLLVALLACLVIIIRQGGQGPRHGRAATSGKPRTFTRMAMLTVGLLMLVAGGHLLVDASVVIAIHLGLSERIIGLTVIAIGTSLPALMASLIAALRGERDIAVGNVIGSNLFNLLGVLGLTALVAPMPLTISPNALVFDLPIMLGVSLLCVPLFYSGYRIDRIEGLLLLALYLTYGLHILAISTGMALAERLESLMLTAVLPVLGIVVVWGTVRAWRRQH
;
A
#
# COMPACT_ATOMS: atom_id res chain seq x y z
N MET A 1 22.07 -3.96 8.44
CA MET A 1 21.65 -3.00 7.37
C MET A 1 22.07 -3.44 5.98
N LEU A 2 23.37 -3.56 5.66
CA LEU A 2 23.83 -3.85 4.29
C LEU A 2 23.29 -5.17 3.72
N SER A 3 23.29 -6.23 4.53
CA SER A 3 22.69 -7.53 4.19
C SER A 3 21.18 -7.42 3.93
N GLY A 4 20.44 -6.69 4.76
CA GLY A 4 19.01 -6.44 4.60
C GLY A 4 18.70 -5.71 3.29
N LEU A 5 19.47 -4.66 2.96
CA LEU A 5 19.34 -3.93 1.71
C LEU A 5 19.63 -4.81 0.48
N LEU A 6 20.68 -5.64 0.55
CA LEU A 6 21.01 -6.59 -0.52
C LEU A 6 19.89 -7.62 -0.73
N LEU A 7 19.34 -8.18 0.34
CA LEU A 7 18.21 -9.11 0.27
C LEU A 7 16.96 -8.45 -0.32
N LEU A 8 16.66 -7.21 0.07
CA LEU A 8 15.55 -6.45 -0.51
C LEU A 8 15.72 -6.22 -2.02
N LEU A 9 16.92 -5.82 -2.45
CA LEU A 9 17.23 -5.59 -3.87
C LEU A 9 17.13 -6.89 -4.68
N ILE A 10 17.79 -7.95 -4.23
CA ILE A 10 17.79 -9.24 -4.94
C ILE A 10 16.40 -9.86 -4.90
N GLY A 11 15.70 -9.79 -3.77
CA GLY A 11 14.34 -10.30 -3.60
C GLY A 11 13.33 -9.59 -4.50
N ALA A 12 13.39 -8.25 -4.57
CA ALA A 12 12.56 -7.47 -5.48
C ALA A 12 12.82 -7.84 -6.95
N GLU A 13 14.09 -7.90 -7.33
CA GLU A 13 14.52 -8.27 -8.68
C GLU A 13 14.04 -9.66 -9.10
N LEU A 14 14.20 -10.64 -8.20
CA LEU A 14 13.79 -12.02 -8.41
C LEU A 14 12.26 -12.13 -8.53
N SER A 15 11.53 -11.45 -7.64
CA SER A 15 10.08 -11.45 -7.58
C SER A 15 9.48 -10.83 -8.84
N VAL A 16 9.96 -9.65 -9.24
CA VAL A 16 9.46 -8.93 -10.43
C VAL A 16 9.71 -9.75 -11.69
N ARG A 17 10.93 -10.29 -11.88
CA ARG A 17 11.23 -11.15 -13.04
C ARG A 17 10.33 -12.38 -13.07
N ALA A 18 10.13 -13.04 -11.93
CA ALA A 18 9.26 -14.21 -11.85
C ALA A 18 7.79 -13.85 -12.14
N ALA A 19 7.31 -12.72 -11.62
CA ALA A 19 5.95 -12.23 -11.83
C ALA A 19 5.65 -11.98 -13.32
N VAL A 20 6.56 -11.32 -14.04
CA VAL A 20 6.42 -11.09 -15.49
C VAL A 20 6.33 -12.41 -16.26
N HIS A 21 7.21 -13.37 -15.95
CA HIS A 21 7.19 -14.68 -16.61
C HIS A 21 5.95 -15.50 -16.26
N LEU A 22 5.49 -15.48 -15.01
CA LEU A 22 4.28 -16.18 -14.59
C LEU A 22 3.04 -15.58 -15.26
N ALA A 23 2.97 -14.25 -15.39
CA ALA A 23 1.90 -13.59 -16.13
C ALA A 23 1.84 -14.09 -17.59
N ALA A 24 3.00 -14.20 -18.25
CA ALA A 24 3.09 -14.74 -19.60
C ALA A 24 2.68 -16.23 -19.69
N ILE A 25 3.12 -17.07 -18.74
CA ILE A 25 2.78 -18.52 -18.69
C ILE A 25 1.27 -18.71 -18.47
N PHE A 26 0.70 -18.00 -17.51
CA PHE A 26 -0.74 -18.09 -17.18
C PHE A 26 -1.63 -17.30 -18.15
N LYS A 27 -1.03 -16.62 -19.14
CA LYS A 27 -1.73 -15.79 -20.13
C LYS A 27 -2.62 -14.72 -19.49
N VAL A 28 -2.17 -14.17 -18.35
CA VAL A 28 -2.82 -13.09 -17.63
C VAL A 28 -2.03 -11.79 -17.79
N ARG A 29 -2.66 -10.65 -17.51
CA ARG A 29 -1.96 -9.36 -17.50
C ARG A 29 -0.97 -9.33 -16.33
N PRO A 30 0.26 -8.79 -16.49
CA PRO A 30 1.21 -8.59 -15.39
C PRO A 30 0.61 -7.86 -14.18
N LEU A 31 -0.31 -6.93 -14.45
CA LEU A 31 -1.12 -6.24 -13.44
C LEU A 31 -1.78 -7.19 -12.43
N ILE A 32 -2.35 -8.33 -12.87
CA ILE A 32 -3.05 -9.26 -11.98
C ILE A 32 -2.07 -9.90 -10.99
N ILE A 33 -0.88 -10.31 -11.46
CA ILE A 33 0.13 -10.89 -10.58
C ILE A 33 0.62 -9.86 -9.57
N GLY A 34 0.77 -8.60 -10.00
CA GLY A 34 1.07 -7.46 -9.12
C GLY A 34 0.00 -7.24 -8.05
N LEU A 35 -1.27 -7.13 -8.45
CA LEU A 35 -2.44 -6.93 -7.58
C LEU A 35 -2.68 -8.06 -6.58
N THR A 36 -2.21 -9.27 -6.87
CA THR A 36 -2.52 -10.46 -6.08
C THR A 36 -1.29 -11.01 -5.37
N VAL A 37 -0.46 -11.79 -6.05
CA VAL A 37 0.61 -12.58 -5.41
C VAL A 37 1.72 -11.69 -4.87
N VAL A 38 2.13 -10.67 -5.63
CA VAL A 38 3.21 -9.76 -5.18
C VAL A 38 2.72 -8.87 -4.04
N ALA A 39 1.53 -8.28 -4.20
CA ALA A 39 0.87 -7.50 -3.15
C ALA A 39 0.70 -8.28 -1.84
N MET A 40 0.13 -9.49 -1.91
CA MET A 40 -0.06 -10.34 -0.73
C MET A 40 1.27 -10.71 -0.07
N GLY A 41 2.27 -11.09 -0.87
CA GLY A 41 3.59 -11.47 -0.35
C GLY A 41 4.33 -10.31 0.31
N THR A 42 4.26 -9.11 -0.28
CA THR A 42 4.90 -7.91 0.28
C THR A 42 4.16 -7.32 1.48
N SER A 43 2.88 -7.66 1.66
CA SER A 43 2.06 -7.25 2.81
C SER A 43 2.14 -8.23 4.00
N ALA A 44 2.79 -9.38 3.82
CA ALA A 44 2.96 -10.38 4.89
C ALA A 44 3.67 -9.85 6.16
N PRO A 45 4.72 -9.00 6.09
CA PRO A 45 5.32 -8.40 7.29
C PRO A 45 4.34 -7.51 8.06
N GLN A 46 3.50 -6.76 7.34
CA GLN A 46 2.49 -5.91 7.93
C GLN A 46 1.40 -6.74 8.62
N MET A 47 1.04 -7.88 8.03
CA MET A 47 0.17 -8.87 8.67
C MET A 47 0.77 -9.41 9.97
N ALA A 48 2.06 -9.76 9.96
CA ALA A 48 2.75 -10.28 11.14
C ALA A 48 2.78 -9.23 12.27
N VAL A 49 3.09 -7.97 11.96
CA VAL A 49 3.10 -6.88 12.94
C VAL A 49 1.70 -6.59 13.48
N SER A 50 0.68 -6.55 12.61
CA SER A 50 -0.70 -6.30 13.03
C SER A 50 -1.20 -7.41 13.96
N LEU A 51 -0.94 -8.67 13.61
CA LEU A 51 -1.29 -9.81 14.45
C LEU A 51 -0.55 -9.77 15.79
N GLN A 52 0.77 -9.59 15.77
CA GLN A 52 1.56 -9.52 17.01
C GLN A 52 1.10 -8.40 17.94
N ALA A 53 0.81 -7.22 17.39
CA ALA A 53 0.27 -6.09 18.15
C ALA A 53 -1.10 -6.43 18.76
N ALA A 54 -1.99 -7.08 18.02
CA ALA A 54 -3.30 -7.50 18.52
C ALA A 54 -3.22 -8.55 19.63
N PHE A 55 -2.27 -9.50 19.56
CA PHE A 55 -2.04 -10.49 20.63
C PHE A 55 -1.31 -9.92 21.85
N SER A 56 -0.73 -8.72 21.73
CA SER A 56 -0.02 -8.04 22.81
C SER A 56 -0.85 -6.91 23.44
N ASP A 57 -2.17 -6.92 23.23
CA ASP A 57 -3.13 -5.87 23.67
C ASP A 57 -2.81 -4.45 23.17
N ASN A 58 -2.04 -4.34 22.07
CA ASN A 58 -1.70 -3.07 21.42
C ASN A 58 -2.51 -2.90 20.12
N THR A 59 -3.84 -2.95 20.25
CA THR A 59 -4.82 -2.91 19.15
C THR A 59 -4.73 -1.64 18.30
N ASP A 60 -4.42 -0.50 18.91
CA ASP A 60 -4.23 0.77 18.19
C ASP A 60 -3.03 0.71 17.23
N ILE A 61 -1.95 0.02 17.61
CA ILE A 61 -0.81 -0.23 16.73
C ILE A 61 -1.20 -1.18 15.59
N ALA A 62 -2.00 -2.21 15.89
CA ALA A 62 -2.47 -3.14 14.87
C ALA A 62 -3.25 -2.42 13.76
N VAL A 63 -4.25 -1.62 14.13
CA VAL A 63 -5.07 -0.85 13.18
C VAL A 63 -4.27 0.28 12.54
N GLY A 64 -3.50 1.04 13.33
CA GLY A 64 -2.68 2.15 12.85
C GLY A 64 -1.64 1.72 11.82
N SER A 65 -1.06 0.51 11.97
CA SER A 65 -0.13 -0.03 10.98
C SER A 65 -0.79 -0.29 9.62
N VAL A 66 -2.05 -0.74 9.60
CA VAL A 66 -2.84 -0.92 8.37
C VAL A 66 -3.10 0.42 7.70
N ILE A 67 -3.61 1.39 8.46
CA ILE A 67 -3.97 2.72 7.95
C ILE A 67 -2.73 3.44 7.41
N GLY A 68 -1.67 3.52 8.22
CA GLY A 68 -0.41 4.16 7.86
C GLY A 68 0.25 3.51 6.64
N GLY A 69 0.23 2.17 6.56
CA GLY A 69 0.74 1.45 5.40
C GLY A 69 0.00 1.78 4.11
N ASN A 70 -1.33 1.92 4.15
CA ASN A 70 -2.11 2.29 2.96
C ASN A 70 -1.82 3.72 2.48
N ILE A 71 -1.66 4.66 3.42
CA ILE A 71 -1.26 6.04 3.12
C ILE A 71 0.16 6.05 2.53
N PHE A 72 1.10 5.33 3.13
CA PHE A 72 2.49 5.22 2.66
C PHE A 72 2.56 4.63 1.25
N ASN A 73 1.80 3.56 0.99
CA ASN A 73 1.76 2.91 -0.31
C ASN A 73 1.34 3.89 -1.43
N VAL A 74 0.27 4.66 -1.21
CA VAL A 74 -0.19 5.60 -2.24
C VAL A 74 0.73 6.81 -2.33
N LEU A 75 1.07 7.45 -1.22
CA LEU A 75 1.78 8.72 -1.27
C LEU A 75 3.28 8.55 -1.53
N VAL A 76 3.92 7.57 -0.89
CA VAL A 76 5.37 7.36 -1.00
C VAL A 76 5.71 6.43 -2.14
N ILE A 77 5.11 5.24 -2.21
CA ILE A 77 5.54 4.25 -3.22
C ILE A 77 5.18 4.71 -4.63
N LEU A 78 3.93 5.12 -4.90
CA LEU A 78 3.59 5.67 -6.22
C LEU A 78 4.31 7.00 -6.49
N GLY A 79 4.48 7.84 -5.47
CA GLY A 79 5.22 9.09 -5.57
C GLY A 79 6.65 8.87 -6.06
N LEU A 80 7.40 8.00 -5.39
CA LEU A 80 8.78 7.67 -5.77
C LEU A 80 8.84 6.96 -7.13
N CYS A 81 7.94 6.01 -7.40
CA CYS A 81 7.92 5.29 -8.67
C CYS A 81 7.66 6.24 -9.86
N SER A 82 6.74 7.20 -9.70
CA SER A 82 6.39 8.18 -10.75
C SER A 82 7.48 9.23 -10.99
N LEU A 83 8.29 9.57 -9.97
CA LEU A 83 9.48 10.40 -10.15
C LEU A 83 10.52 9.73 -11.05
N ILE A 84 10.74 8.43 -10.89
CA ILE A 84 11.66 7.65 -11.72
C ILE A 84 11.12 7.57 -13.15
N ILE A 85 9.91 7.02 -13.30
CA ILE A 85 9.29 6.79 -14.59
C ILE A 85 7.79 7.14 -14.53
N PRO A 86 7.26 7.94 -15.47
CA PRO A 86 5.83 8.20 -15.53
C PRO A 86 5.03 6.89 -15.59
N LEU A 87 4.16 6.69 -14.61
CA LEU A 87 3.42 5.44 -14.43
C LEU A 87 2.18 5.47 -15.30
N ARG A 88 2.16 4.69 -16.38
CA ARG A 88 0.94 4.49 -17.17
C ARG A 88 0.01 3.55 -16.43
N VAL A 89 -1.27 3.88 -16.43
CA VAL A 89 -2.28 3.20 -15.62
C VAL A 89 -3.30 2.55 -16.54
N ALA A 90 -3.46 1.24 -16.39
CA ALA A 90 -4.41 0.48 -17.18
C ALA A 90 -5.83 0.95 -16.88
N ARG A 91 -6.71 0.93 -17.89
CA ARG A 91 -8.13 1.31 -17.71
C ARG A 91 -8.83 0.48 -16.62
N GLN A 92 -8.42 -0.77 -16.46
CA GLN A 92 -8.89 -1.67 -15.41
C GLN A 92 -8.63 -1.10 -14.01
N VAL A 93 -7.44 -0.55 -13.78
CA VAL A 93 -7.08 0.07 -12.50
C VAL A 93 -8.05 1.19 -12.14
N LEU A 94 -8.37 2.05 -13.11
CA LEU A 94 -9.25 3.19 -12.90
C LEU A 94 -10.71 2.81 -12.64
N HIS A 95 -11.24 1.81 -13.36
CA HIS A 95 -12.68 1.50 -13.33
C HIS A 95 -13.05 0.37 -12.36
N ILE A 96 -12.07 -0.43 -11.92
CA ILE A 96 -12.31 -1.61 -11.10
C ILE A 96 -11.45 -1.55 -9.84
N ASP A 97 -10.12 -1.53 -9.98
CA ASP A 97 -9.24 -1.74 -8.84
C ASP A 97 -9.27 -0.57 -7.83
N ILE A 98 -9.28 0.68 -8.32
CA ILE A 98 -9.42 1.88 -7.46
C ILE A 98 -10.80 1.98 -6.81
N PRO A 99 -11.93 1.81 -7.54
CA PRO A 99 -13.24 1.73 -6.91
C PRO A 99 -13.36 0.64 -5.84
N LEU A 100 -12.75 -0.54 -6.07
CA LEU A 100 -12.69 -1.59 -5.05
C LEU A 100 -11.88 -1.15 -3.84
N MET A 101 -10.74 -0.48 -4.03
CA MET A 101 -9.91 0.06 -2.93
C MET A 101 -10.67 1.12 -2.11
N ILE A 102 -11.40 2.03 -2.79
CA ILE A 102 -12.25 3.03 -2.13
C ILE A 102 -13.39 2.33 -1.38
N GLY A 103 -14.04 1.33 -2.00
CA GLY A 103 -15.08 0.53 -1.36
C GLY A 103 -14.57 -0.20 -0.12
N ALA A 104 -13.37 -0.77 -0.17
CA ALA A 104 -12.72 -1.39 0.99
C ALA A 104 -12.44 -0.38 2.11
N CYS A 105 -12.02 0.83 1.75
CA CYS A 105 -11.79 1.92 2.69
C CYS A 105 -13.10 2.38 3.36
N LEU A 106 -14.16 2.58 2.57
CA LEU A 106 -15.48 2.94 3.08
C LEU A 106 -16.08 1.83 3.96
N LEU A 107 -15.90 0.57 3.59
CA LEU A 107 -16.30 -0.56 4.41
C LEU A 107 -15.57 -0.56 5.75
N ALA A 108 -14.25 -0.40 5.76
CA ALA A 108 -13.47 -0.31 6.99
C ALA A 108 -13.90 0.87 7.87
N ILE A 109 -14.16 2.04 7.29
CA ILE A 109 -14.67 3.22 8.01
C ILE A 109 -16.06 2.94 8.59
N GLY A 110 -16.96 2.34 7.82
CA GLY A 110 -18.30 1.99 8.30
C GLY A 110 -18.27 1.02 9.48
N LEU A 111 -17.39 0.01 9.42
CA LEU A 111 -17.23 -0.97 10.50
C LEU A 111 -16.53 -0.38 11.74
N SER A 112 -15.68 0.63 11.55
CA SER A 112 -15.02 1.34 12.66
C SER A 112 -15.93 2.28 13.46
N TRP A 113 -17.20 2.46 13.08
CA TRP A 113 -18.10 3.46 13.71
C TRP A 113 -18.30 3.21 15.21
N SER A 114 -18.31 1.94 15.64
CA SER A 114 -18.34 1.54 17.06
C SER A 114 -17.07 1.90 17.84
N GLY A 115 -16.01 2.32 17.16
CA GLY A 115 -14.68 2.57 17.72
C GLY A 115 -13.84 1.30 17.91
N GLU A 116 -14.33 0.15 17.45
CA GLU A 116 -13.65 -1.13 17.54
C GLU A 116 -14.01 -2.03 16.36
N PHE A 117 -13.06 -2.87 15.91
CA PHE A 117 -13.35 -3.95 14.98
C PHE A 117 -13.59 -5.26 15.74
N SER A 118 -14.80 -5.79 15.61
CA SER A 118 -15.20 -7.09 16.15
C SER A 118 -14.73 -8.25 15.26
N LYS A 119 -14.85 -9.47 15.76
CA LYS A 119 -14.59 -10.69 14.98
C LYS A 119 -15.53 -10.81 13.78
N PHE A 120 -16.76 -10.31 13.91
CA PHE A 120 -17.73 -10.30 12.81
C PHE A 120 -17.27 -9.36 11.69
N ASP A 121 -16.76 -8.18 12.05
CA ASP A 121 -16.19 -7.22 11.10
C ASP A 121 -14.99 -7.82 10.38
N GLY A 122 -14.13 -8.54 11.13
CA GLY A 122 -13.02 -9.29 10.57
C GLY A 122 -13.45 -10.33 9.53
N ALA A 123 -14.48 -11.12 9.83
CA ALA A 123 -15.06 -12.08 8.89
C ALA A 123 -15.64 -11.39 7.64
N LEU A 124 -16.34 -10.27 7.81
CA LEU A 124 -16.92 -9.50 6.72
C LEU A 124 -15.85 -8.93 5.79
N LEU A 125 -14.77 -8.38 6.34
CA LEU A 125 -13.61 -7.89 5.58
C LEU A 125 -12.95 -9.01 4.77
N LEU A 126 -12.79 -10.20 5.35
CA LEU A 126 -12.23 -11.35 4.63
C LEU A 126 -13.16 -11.86 3.51
N VAL A 127 -14.48 -11.86 3.73
CA VAL A 127 -15.44 -12.19 2.67
C VAL A 127 -15.37 -11.15 1.54
N ALA A 128 -15.25 -9.86 1.89
CA ALA A 128 -15.04 -8.79 0.92
C ALA A 128 -13.71 -8.96 0.15
N LEU A 129 -12.62 -9.41 0.80
CA LEU A 129 -11.36 -9.74 0.12
C LEU A 129 -11.58 -10.82 -0.93
N LEU A 130 -12.25 -11.92 -0.57
CA LEU A 130 -12.53 -13.02 -1.50
C LEU A 130 -13.36 -12.53 -2.69
N ALA A 131 -14.38 -11.71 -2.44
CA ALA A 131 -15.19 -11.09 -3.50
C ALA A 131 -14.32 -10.22 -4.43
N CYS A 132 -13.46 -9.36 -3.87
CA CYS A 132 -12.55 -8.52 -4.63
C CYS A 132 -11.59 -9.35 -5.50
N LEU A 133 -10.99 -10.40 -4.94
CA LEU A 133 -10.10 -11.29 -5.69
C LEU A 133 -10.82 -11.97 -6.85
N VAL A 134 -12.04 -12.46 -6.65
CA VAL A 134 -12.85 -13.05 -7.72
C VAL A 134 -13.15 -12.02 -8.81
N ILE A 135 -13.50 -10.78 -8.43
CA ILE A 135 -13.75 -9.69 -9.38
C ILE A 135 -12.50 -9.37 -10.20
N ILE A 136 -11.35 -9.17 -9.54
CA ILE A 136 -10.07 -8.84 -10.18
C ILE A 136 -9.65 -9.94 -11.16
N ILE A 137 -9.75 -11.21 -10.76
CA ILE A 137 -9.36 -12.35 -11.60
C ILE A 137 -10.31 -12.48 -12.81
N ARG A 138 -11.61 -12.36 -12.61
CA ARG A 138 -12.61 -12.48 -13.70
C ARG A 138 -12.48 -11.36 -14.73
N GLN A 139 -12.27 -10.12 -14.27
CA GLN A 139 -12.22 -8.96 -15.17
C GLN A 139 -10.84 -8.74 -15.78
N GLY A 140 -9.77 -9.18 -15.11
CA GLY A 140 -8.40 -9.08 -15.62
C GLY A 140 -8.04 -10.11 -16.71
N GLY A 141 -8.84 -11.16 -16.87
CA GLY A 141 -8.61 -12.23 -17.86
C GLY A 141 -8.84 -11.82 -19.33
N GLN A 142 -9.46 -10.67 -19.61
CA GLN A 142 -9.83 -10.27 -20.97
C GLN A 142 -9.10 -9.00 -21.42
N GLY A 143 -7.96 -9.11 -22.12
CA GLY A 143 -7.47 -8.02 -22.97
C GLY A 143 -6.12 -8.23 -23.65
N PRO A 144 -5.70 -7.27 -24.49
CA PRO A 144 -4.62 -7.47 -25.46
C PRO A 144 -3.27 -7.70 -24.79
N ARG A 145 -2.71 -8.88 -25.10
CA ARG A 145 -1.37 -9.35 -24.75
C ARG A 145 -0.33 -8.33 -25.25
N HIS A 146 0.25 -7.53 -24.38
CA HIS A 146 1.42 -6.71 -24.74
C HIS A 146 2.68 -7.29 -24.13
N GLY A 147 3.65 -7.64 -24.98
CA GLY A 147 5.07 -7.72 -24.63
C GLY A 147 5.70 -9.11 -24.55
N ARG A 148 6.21 -9.58 -25.69
CA ARG A 148 7.23 -10.63 -25.92
C ARG A 148 7.70 -11.47 -24.72
N ALA A 149 7.36 -12.75 -24.77
CA ALA A 149 8.31 -13.81 -24.44
C ALA A 149 8.42 -14.75 -25.64
N ALA A 150 9.28 -14.38 -26.58
CA ALA A 150 9.98 -15.38 -27.37
C ALA A 150 11.12 -15.91 -26.49
N THR A 151 10.93 -17.06 -25.86
CA THR A 151 12.04 -17.87 -25.34
C THR A 151 11.76 -19.33 -25.63
N SER A 152 12.56 -19.86 -26.56
CA SER A 152 12.83 -21.27 -26.76
C SER A 152 13.24 -21.95 -25.45
N GLY A 153 12.58 -23.07 -25.12
CA GLY A 153 12.87 -23.90 -23.95
C GLY A 153 11.77 -23.78 -22.89
N LYS A 154 11.06 -24.87 -22.60
CA LYS A 154 9.95 -24.93 -21.63
C LYS A 154 10.38 -24.32 -20.29
N PRO A 155 9.93 -23.11 -19.91
CA PRO A 155 10.15 -22.62 -18.56
C PRO A 155 9.24 -23.44 -17.65
N ARG A 156 9.81 -24.24 -16.74
CA ARG A 156 9.01 -24.98 -15.76
C ARG A 156 8.29 -23.96 -14.88
N THR A 157 6.96 -23.93 -14.94
CA THR A 157 6.09 -23.10 -14.08
C THR A 157 6.53 -23.18 -12.62
N PHE A 158 6.88 -24.38 -12.17
CA PHE A 158 7.42 -24.64 -10.83
C PHE A 158 8.66 -23.80 -10.50
N THR A 159 9.64 -23.71 -11.41
CA THR A 159 10.86 -22.90 -11.19
C THR A 159 10.52 -21.43 -11.06
N ARG A 160 9.54 -20.92 -11.82
CA ARG A 160 9.12 -19.52 -11.74
C ARG A 160 8.32 -19.22 -10.48
N MET A 161 7.47 -20.16 -10.04
CA MET A 161 6.79 -20.06 -8.75
C MET A 161 7.80 -20.09 -7.60
N ALA A 162 8.75 -21.02 -7.61
CA ALA A 162 9.81 -21.08 -6.60
C ALA A 162 10.65 -19.79 -6.59
N MET A 163 11.00 -19.26 -7.76
CA MET A 163 11.72 -17.99 -7.90
C MET A 163 10.93 -16.80 -7.32
N LEU A 164 9.62 -16.74 -7.56
CA LEU A 164 8.73 -15.74 -6.96
C LEU A 164 8.68 -15.89 -5.43
N THR A 165 8.46 -17.11 -4.94
CA THR A 165 8.38 -17.39 -3.50
C THR A 165 9.69 -17.05 -2.79
N VAL A 166 10.84 -17.48 -3.31
CA VAL A 166 12.15 -17.14 -2.76
C VAL A 166 12.36 -15.63 -2.79
N GLY A 167 11.98 -14.95 -3.87
CA GLY A 167 12.10 -13.50 -3.97
C GLY A 167 11.29 -12.77 -2.91
N LEU A 168 10.04 -13.20 -2.67
CA LEU A 168 9.18 -12.66 -1.63
C LEU A 168 9.73 -12.95 -0.24
N LEU A 169 10.24 -14.14 0.02
CA LEU A 169 10.88 -14.48 1.29
C LEU A 169 12.12 -13.63 1.55
N MET A 170 12.94 -13.38 0.52
CA MET A 170 14.09 -12.48 0.62
C MET A 170 13.67 -11.04 0.89
N LEU A 171 12.59 -10.55 0.27
CA LEU A 171 12.03 -9.24 0.56
C LEU A 171 11.60 -9.12 2.02
N VAL A 172 10.83 -10.10 2.52
CA VAL A 172 10.38 -10.14 3.92
C VAL A 172 11.57 -10.18 4.87
N ALA A 173 12.51 -11.11 4.66
CA ALA A 173 13.71 -11.25 5.49
C ALA A 173 14.59 -9.98 5.45
N GLY A 174 14.77 -9.39 4.27
CA GLY A 174 15.54 -8.16 4.10
C GLY A 174 14.90 -6.96 4.81
N GLY A 175 13.57 -6.87 4.74
CA GLY A 175 12.78 -5.89 5.50
C GLY A 175 12.99 -6.04 7.00
N HIS A 176 12.82 -7.24 7.55
CA HIS A 176 13.05 -7.51 8.97
C HIS A 176 14.46 -7.12 9.43
N LEU A 177 15.52 -7.56 8.72
CA LEU A 177 16.90 -7.21 9.07
C LEU A 177 17.18 -5.71 9.03
N LEU A 178 16.51 -4.96 8.14
CA LEU A 178 16.68 -3.51 8.04
C LEU A 178 15.90 -2.78 9.14
N VAL A 179 14.74 -3.29 9.54
CA VAL A 179 13.97 -2.78 10.68
C VAL A 179 14.76 -3.00 11.97
N ASP A 180 15.21 -4.21 12.24
CA ASP A 180 15.96 -4.54 13.47
C ASP A 180 17.19 -3.63 13.62
N ALA A 181 17.94 -3.44 12.53
CA ALA A 181 19.09 -2.56 12.55
C ALA A 181 18.72 -1.09 12.74
N SER A 182 17.60 -0.63 12.15
CA SER A 182 17.10 0.73 12.34
C SER A 182 16.60 0.98 13.76
N VAL A 183 15.98 -0.02 14.40
CA VAL A 183 15.55 0.02 15.80
C VAL A 183 16.76 0.18 16.72
N VAL A 184 17.83 -0.60 16.51
CA VAL A 184 19.06 -0.46 17.30
C VAL A 184 19.62 0.96 17.19
N ILE A 185 19.70 1.52 15.99
CA ILE A 185 20.18 2.91 15.79
C ILE A 185 19.27 3.91 16.50
N ALA A 186 17.96 3.75 16.38
CA ALA A 186 16.98 4.65 17.00
C ALA A 186 17.09 4.66 18.54
N ILE A 187 17.32 3.51 19.16
CA ILE A 187 17.58 3.40 20.60
C ILE A 187 18.86 4.14 20.99
N HIS A 188 19.94 4.00 20.21
CA HIS A 188 21.21 4.73 20.46
C HIS A 188 21.05 6.24 20.29
N LEU A 189 20.10 6.69 19.46
CA LEU A 189 19.74 8.10 19.30
C LEU A 189 18.81 8.62 20.40
N GLY A 190 18.44 7.78 21.37
CA GLY A 190 17.57 8.16 22.49
C GLY A 190 16.10 8.31 22.11
N LEU A 191 15.67 7.73 20.99
CA LEU A 191 14.25 7.73 20.60
C LEU A 191 13.45 6.78 21.50
N SER A 192 12.25 7.21 21.91
CA SER A 192 11.37 6.38 22.73
C SER A 192 10.84 5.18 21.93
N GLU A 193 10.56 4.07 22.62
CA GLU A 193 9.96 2.87 22.01
C GLU A 193 8.68 3.19 21.24
N ARG A 194 7.87 4.12 21.75
CA ARG A 194 6.67 4.63 21.08
C ARG A 194 7.01 5.27 19.73
N ILE A 195 8.00 6.15 19.67
CA ILE A 195 8.42 6.81 18.41
C ILE A 195 8.96 5.76 17.43
N ILE A 196 9.76 4.81 17.91
CA ILE A 196 10.32 3.73 17.10
C ILE A 196 9.21 2.87 16.49
N GLY A 197 8.21 2.48 17.28
CA GLY A 197 7.07 1.68 16.80
C GLY A 197 6.23 2.41 15.76
N LEU A 198 5.92 3.69 16.00
CA LEU A 198 5.06 4.48 15.10
C LEU A 198 5.75 4.93 13.82
N THR A 199 7.09 4.94 13.76
CA THR A 199 7.84 5.46 12.60
C THR A 199 8.69 4.38 11.93
N VAL A 200 9.73 3.89 12.60
CA VAL A 200 10.72 2.97 12.04
C VAL A 200 10.09 1.64 11.66
N ILE A 201 9.28 1.06 12.56
CA ILE A 201 8.62 -0.23 12.30
C ILE A 201 7.53 -0.06 11.22
N ALA A 202 6.71 0.99 11.30
CA ALA A 202 5.67 1.28 10.33
C ALA A 202 6.23 1.42 8.90
N ILE A 203 7.25 2.27 8.70
CA ILE A 203 7.94 2.41 7.42
C ILE A 203 8.61 1.09 7.02
N GLY A 204 9.22 0.42 7.99
CA GLY A 204 9.91 -0.84 7.86
C GLY A 204 9.11 -1.95 7.20
N THR A 205 7.88 -2.16 7.68
CA THR A 205 6.97 -3.18 7.14
C THR A 205 6.53 -2.90 5.70
N SER A 206 6.62 -1.65 5.25
CA SER A 206 6.30 -1.23 3.87
C SER A 206 7.50 -1.31 2.92
N LEU A 207 8.72 -1.55 3.43
CA LEU A 207 9.93 -1.64 2.60
C LEU A 207 9.86 -2.75 1.54
N PRO A 208 9.33 -3.96 1.82
CA PRO A 208 9.14 -4.98 0.79
C PRO A 208 8.28 -4.51 -0.39
N ALA A 209 7.16 -3.84 -0.10
CA ALA A 209 6.27 -3.31 -1.12
C ALA A 209 6.93 -2.15 -1.91
N LEU A 210 7.65 -1.27 -1.21
CA LEU A 210 8.42 -0.19 -1.83
C LEU A 210 9.43 -0.76 -2.82
N MET A 211 10.26 -1.71 -2.37
CA MET A 211 11.33 -2.28 -3.17
C MET A 211 10.81 -3.07 -4.37
N ALA A 212 9.75 -3.87 -4.19
CA ALA A 212 9.11 -4.59 -5.30
C ALA A 212 8.57 -3.62 -6.37
N SER A 213 7.87 -2.55 -5.95
CA SER A 213 7.28 -1.57 -6.86
C SER A 213 8.35 -0.72 -7.56
N LEU A 214 9.40 -0.32 -6.83
CA LEU A 214 10.49 0.48 -7.35
C LEU A 214 11.28 -0.28 -8.42
N ILE A 215 11.62 -1.54 -8.15
CA ILE A 215 12.31 -2.40 -9.12
C ILE A 215 11.42 -2.71 -10.32
N ALA A 216 10.12 -2.93 -10.12
CA ALA A 216 9.18 -3.06 -11.23
C ALA A 216 9.15 -1.80 -12.12
N ALA A 217 9.09 -0.62 -11.51
CA ALA A 217 9.15 0.65 -12.23
C ALA A 217 10.47 0.84 -13.00
N LEU A 218 11.62 0.56 -12.35
CA LEU A 218 12.94 0.62 -12.98
C LEU A 218 13.10 -0.35 -14.16
N ARG A 219 12.41 -1.50 -14.11
CA ARG A 219 12.36 -2.48 -15.21
C ARG A 219 11.38 -2.10 -16.32
N GLY A 220 10.63 -1.01 -16.18
CA GLY A 220 9.59 -0.60 -17.11
C GLY A 220 8.28 -1.40 -16.96
N GLU A 221 8.17 -2.26 -15.94
CA GLU A 221 7.00 -3.09 -15.63
C GLU A 221 5.98 -2.29 -14.80
N ARG A 222 5.51 -1.18 -15.38
CA ARG A 222 4.65 -0.18 -14.71
C ARG A 222 3.35 -0.79 -14.17
N ASP A 223 2.77 -1.74 -14.89
CA ASP A 223 1.56 -2.46 -14.48
C ASP A 223 1.78 -3.26 -13.19
N ILE A 224 2.97 -3.86 -13.01
CA ILE A 224 3.31 -4.57 -11.77
C ILE A 224 3.53 -3.57 -10.64
N ALA A 225 4.20 -2.44 -10.90
CA ALA A 225 4.43 -1.41 -9.88
C ALA A 225 3.11 -0.83 -9.34
N VAL A 226 2.20 -0.41 -10.22
CA VAL A 226 0.89 0.11 -9.83
C VAL A 226 0.02 -0.97 -9.20
N GLY A 227 0.02 -2.18 -9.79
CA GLY A 227 -0.71 -3.32 -9.28
C GLY A 227 -0.28 -3.70 -7.87
N ASN A 228 1.02 -3.71 -7.57
CA ASN A 228 1.52 -4.03 -6.25
C ASN A 228 1.01 -3.03 -5.19
N VAL A 229 1.05 -1.72 -5.47
CA VAL A 229 0.55 -0.71 -4.51
C VAL A 229 -0.95 -0.89 -4.23
N ILE A 230 -1.77 -0.96 -5.28
CA ILE A 230 -3.23 -1.01 -5.12
C ILE A 230 -3.65 -2.35 -4.50
N GLY A 231 -3.00 -3.43 -4.92
CA GLY A 231 -3.19 -4.76 -4.35
C GLY A 231 -2.80 -4.80 -2.88
N SER A 232 -1.66 -4.21 -2.50
CA SER A 232 -1.22 -4.13 -1.10
C SER A 232 -2.25 -3.36 -0.27
N ASN A 233 -2.83 -2.29 -0.79
CA ASN A 233 -3.88 -1.57 -0.07
C ASN A 233 -5.15 -2.40 0.15
N LEU A 234 -5.60 -3.12 -0.88
CA LEU A 234 -6.72 -4.05 -0.75
C LEU A 234 -6.44 -5.17 0.23
N PHE A 235 -5.25 -5.77 0.16
CA PHE A 235 -4.83 -6.82 1.09
C PHE A 235 -4.67 -6.32 2.51
N ASN A 236 -4.16 -5.11 2.71
CA ASN A 236 -4.03 -4.52 4.03
C ASN A 236 -5.40 -4.23 4.67
N LEU A 237 -6.30 -3.61 3.93
CA LEU A 237 -7.65 -3.28 4.42
C LEU A 237 -8.53 -4.50 4.66
N LEU A 238 -8.53 -5.45 3.73
CA LEU A 238 -9.49 -6.56 3.77
C LEU A 238 -8.87 -7.84 4.35
N GLY A 239 -7.59 -8.08 4.07
CA GLY A 239 -6.86 -9.27 4.49
C GLY A 239 -6.19 -9.11 5.84
N VAL A 240 -5.29 -8.15 5.98
CA VAL A 240 -4.53 -7.93 7.22
C VAL A 240 -5.47 -7.53 8.34
N LEU A 241 -6.20 -6.43 8.18
CA LEU A 241 -7.16 -5.98 9.20
C LEU A 241 -8.25 -7.02 9.46
N GLY A 242 -8.77 -7.66 8.40
CA GLY A 242 -9.80 -8.69 8.51
C GLY A 242 -9.35 -9.91 9.29
N LEU A 243 -8.18 -10.46 8.96
CA LEU A 243 -7.60 -11.61 9.67
C LEU A 243 -7.24 -11.23 11.10
N THR A 244 -6.61 -10.08 11.31
CA THR A 244 -6.24 -9.61 12.65
C THR A 244 -7.46 -9.44 13.54
N ALA A 245 -8.55 -8.81 13.05
CA ALA A 245 -9.78 -8.65 13.83
C ALA A 245 -10.47 -9.98 14.12
N LEU A 246 -10.40 -10.95 13.19
CA LEU A 246 -11.02 -12.26 13.37
C LEU A 246 -10.33 -13.11 14.45
N VAL A 247 -8.98 -13.10 14.46
CA VAL A 247 -8.20 -13.98 15.35
C VAL A 247 -7.77 -13.33 16.65
N ALA A 248 -7.88 -12.00 16.76
CA ALA A 248 -7.53 -11.27 17.97
C ALA A 248 -8.29 -11.81 19.20
N PRO A 249 -7.65 -11.84 20.38
CA PRO A 249 -8.29 -12.30 21.62
C PRO A 249 -9.44 -11.35 22.02
N MET A 250 -9.25 -10.06 21.81
CA MET A 250 -10.21 -8.99 22.08
C MET A 250 -10.52 -8.18 20.81
N PRO A 251 -11.65 -7.45 20.74
CA PRO A 251 -11.92 -6.52 19.64
C PRO A 251 -10.79 -5.51 19.44
N LEU A 252 -10.51 -5.16 18.19
CA LEU A 252 -9.45 -4.19 17.89
C LEU A 252 -9.98 -2.78 18.14
N THR A 253 -9.69 -2.23 19.31
CA THR A 253 -10.03 -0.83 19.61
C THR A 253 -9.20 0.14 18.77
N ILE A 254 -9.83 1.23 18.34
CA ILE A 254 -9.24 2.26 17.49
C ILE A 254 -9.14 3.54 18.31
N SER A 255 -8.01 4.23 18.25
CA SER A 255 -7.90 5.53 18.92
C SER A 255 -8.87 6.56 18.31
N PRO A 256 -9.43 7.48 19.12
CA PRO A 256 -10.28 8.56 18.61
C PRO A 256 -9.62 9.42 17.53
N ASN A 257 -8.30 9.62 17.63
CA ASN A 257 -7.52 10.34 16.63
C ASN A 257 -7.49 9.58 15.30
N ALA A 258 -7.26 8.27 15.32
CA ALA A 258 -7.28 7.47 14.10
C ALA A 258 -8.67 7.47 13.41
N LEU A 259 -9.75 7.48 14.20
CA LEU A 259 -11.12 7.59 13.69
C LEU A 259 -11.41 8.92 12.99
N VAL A 260 -11.05 10.03 13.63
CA VAL A 260 -11.43 11.38 13.17
C VAL A 260 -10.45 11.92 12.13
N PHE A 261 -9.21 11.44 12.12
CA PHE A 261 -8.14 12.00 11.30
C PHE A 261 -7.54 11.00 10.31
N ASP A 262 -6.93 9.90 10.79
CA ASP A 262 -6.14 9.01 9.92
C ASP A 262 -7.02 8.26 8.91
N LEU A 263 -8.19 7.78 9.33
CA LEU A 263 -9.14 7.10 8.45
C LEU A 263 -9.69 8.03 7.34
N PRO A 264 -10.19 9.24 7.65
CA PRO A 264 -10.57 10.21 6.61
C PRO A 264 -9.42 10.59 5.67
N ILE A 265 -8.19 10.71 6.18
CA ILE A 265 -7.02 10.96 5.32
C ILE A 265 -6.75 9.78 4.40
N MET A 266 -6.77 8.55 4.91
CA MET A 266 -6.61 7.34 4.09
C MET A 266 -7.67 7.27 2.99
N LEU A 267 -8.92 7.63 3.29
CA LEU A 267 -9.98 7.74 2.30
C LEU A 267 -9.69 8.88 1.30
N GLY A 268 -9.29 10.05 1.78
CA GLY A 268 -8.95 11.20 0.93
C GLY A 268 -7.80 10.89 -0.04
N VAL A 269 -6.76 10.20 0.44
CA VAL A 269 -5.63 9.72 -0.37
C VAL A 269 -6.09 8.66 -1.38
N SER A 270 -6.99 7.76 -0.99
CA SER A 270 -7.60 6.77 -1.89
C SER A 270 -8.47 7.42 -2.96
N LEU A 271 -9.18 8.49 -2.62
CA LEU A 271 -9.98 9.29 -3.55
C LEU A 271 -9.11 10.14 -4.48
N LEU A 272 -7.98 10.66 -3.97
CA LEU A 272 -7.00 11.43 -4.75
C LEU A 272 -6.41 10.61 -5.92
N CYS A 273 -6.36 9.28 -5.79
CA CYS A 273 -6.02 8.41 -6.90
C CYS A 273 -6.93 8.65 -8.12
N VAL A 274 -8.25 8.80 -7.94
CA VAL A 274 -9.20 8.92 -9.06
C VAL A 274 -8.84 10.05 -10.04
N PRO A 275 -8.74 11.33 -9.64
CA PRO A 275 -8.39 12.43 -10.55
C PRO A 275 -6.97 12.29 -11.12
N LEU A 276 -6.00 11.82 -10.33
CA LEU A 276 -4.61 11.64 -10.76
C LEU A 276 -4.52 10.61 -11.88
N PHE A 277 -5.14 9.44 -11.68
CA PHE A 277 -5.12 8.37 -12.67
C PHE A 277 -6.02 8.66 -13.87
N TYR A 278 -7.08 9.44 -13.70
CA TYR A 278 -7.95 9.83 -14.79
C TYR A 278 -7.30 10.89 -15.70
N SER A 279 -6.41 11.73 -15.18
CA SER A 279 -5.67 12.75 -15.93
C SER A 279 -4.68 12.11 -16.93
N GLY A 280 -5.19 11.63 -18.06
CA GLY A 280 -4.36 11.07 -19.14
C GLY A 280 -3.85 9.64 -18.91
N TYR A 281 -4.47 8.88 -18.00
CA TYR A 281 -4.09 7.49 -17.69
C TYR A 281 -2.62 7.32 -17.32
N ARG A 282 -2.05 8.34 -16.66
CA ARG A 282 -0.66 8.32 -16.21
C ARG A 282 -0.47 9.17 -14.96
N ILE A 283 0.45 8.76 -14.09
CA ILE A 283 1.02 9.62 -13.06
C ILE A 283 2.33 10.19 -13.58
N ASP A 284 2.38 11.50 -13.76
CA ASP A 284 3.58 12.24 -14.15
C ASP A 284 4.45 12.60 -12.92
N ARG A 285 5.70 13.01 -13.17
CA ARG A 285 6.66 13.34 -12.10
C ARG A 285 6.17 14.44 -11.15
N ILE A 286 5.41 15.40 -11.65
CA ILE A 286 4.88 16.51 -10.83
C ILE A 286 3.83 15.98 -9.85
N GLU A 287 2.96 15.09 -10.30
CA GLU A 287 1.98 14.42 -9.45
C GLU A 287 2.67 13.53 -8.42
N GLY A 288 3.76 12.86 -8.82
CA GLY A 288 4.63 12.14 -7.89
C GLY A 288 5.24 13.01 -6.79
N LEU A 289 5.73 14.19 -7.14
CA LEU A 289 6.25 15.16 -6.18
C LEU A 289 5.16 15.65 -5.23
N LEU A 290 3.95 15.90 -5.75
CA LEU A 290 2.78 16.27 -4.94
C LEU A 290 2.42 15.17 -3.94
N LEU A 291 2.39 13.90 -4.35
CA LEU A 291 2.14 12.77 -3.47
C LEU A 291 3.17 12.70 -2.31
N LEU A 292 4.45 12.89 -2.62
CA LEU A 292 5.52 12.91 -1.61
C LEU A 292 5.42 14.11 -0.68
N ALA A 293 5.08 15.29 -1.22
CA ALA A 293 4.86 16.49 -0.41
C ALA A 293 3.69 16.29 0.57
N LEU A 294 2.59 15.67 0.12
CA LEU A 294 1.47 15.33 0.98
C LEU A 294 1.87 14.36 2.10
N TYR A 295 2.68 13.34 1.80
CA TYR A 295 3.18 12.43 2.84
C TYR A 295 4.07 13.14 3.85
N LEU A 296 4.95 14.03 3.37
CA LEU A 296 5.80 14.82 4.26
C LEU A 296 4.96 15.69 5.19
N THR A 297 3.92 16.34 4.70
CA THR A 297 3.01 17.14 5.53
C THR A 297 2.26 16.28 6.55
N TYR A 298 1.74 15.12 6.14
CA TYR A 298 1.11 14.15 7.04
C TYR A 298 2.06 13.66 8.14
N GLY A 299 3.28 13.26 7.76
CA GLY A 299 4.30 12.79 8.71
C GLY A 299 4.75 13.87 9.70
N LEU A 300 4.92 15.12 9.23
CA LEU A 300 5.25 16.25 10.09
C LEU A 300 4.15 16.55 11.11
N HIS A 301 2.88 16.43 10.70
CA HIS A 301 1.75 16.62 11.60
C HIS A 301 1.70 15.55 12.70
N ILE A 302 1.84 14.27 12.34
CA ILE A 302 1.90 13.17 13.34
C ILE A 302 3.08 13.38 14.30
N LEU A 303 4.25 13.74 13.77
CA LEU A 303 5.43 13.97 14.60
C LEU A 303 5.20 15.13 15.59
N ALA A 304 4.62 16.23 15.13
CA ALA A 304 4.35 17.40 15.98
C ALA A 304 3.37 17.08 17.11
N ILE A 305 2.29 16.33 16.83
CA ILE A 305 1.35 15.86 17.86
C ILE A 305 2.05 14.92 18.84
N SER A 306 2.82 13.94 18.34
CA SER A 306 3.47 12.93 19.19
C SER A 306 4.58 13.48 20.09
N THR A 307 5.21 14.60 19.70
CA THR A 307 6.30 15.24 20.44
C THR A 307 5.84 16.42 21.31
N GLY A 308 4.54 16.78 21.26
CA GLY A 308 4.00 17.91 22.01
C GLY A 308 4.61 19.27 21.60
N MET A 309 5.15 19.37 20.38
CA MET A 309 5.72 20.63 19.89
C MET A 309 4.62 21.69 19.78
N ALA A 310 4.92 22.94 20.16
CA ALA A 310 4.03 24.11 19.97
C ALA A 310 3.65 24.36 18.48
N LEU A 311 4.28 23.65 17.55
CA LEU A 311 3.98 23.64 16.12
C LEU A 311 2.79 22.72 15.76
N ALA A 312 2.34 21.85 16.68
CA ALA A 312 1.26 20.88 16.43
C ALA A 312 -0.04 21.58 16.01
N GLU A 313 -0.50 22.58 16.77
CA GLU A 313 -1.71 23.36 16.44
C GLU A 313 -1.56 24.11 15.11
N ARG A 314 -0.37 24.66 14.81
CA ARG A 314 -0.13 25.33 13.52
C ARG A 314 -0.18 24.34 12.35
N LEU A 315 0.41 23.17 12.50
CA LEU A 315 0.39 22.11 11.48
C LEU A 315 -1.02 21.53 11.31
N GLU A 316 -1.78 21.35 12.40
CA GLU A 316 -3.18 20.94 12.38
C GLU A 316 -4.04 21.97 11.63
N SER A 317 -3.90 23.26 11.97
CA SER A 317 -4.60 24.33 11.25
C SER A 317 -4.24 24.33 9.77
N LEU A 318 -2.97 24.10 9.42
CA LEU A 318 -2.51 24.07 8.03
C LEU A 318 -3.03 22.83 7.29
N MET A 319 -3.14 21.68 7.96
CA MET A 319 -3.75 20.49 7.39
C MET A 319 -5.25 20.69 7.14
N LEU A 320 -5.99 21.27 8.07
CA LEU A 320 -7.43 21.51 7.96
C LEU A 320 -7.79 22.67 7.00
N THR A 321 -6.98 23.74 6.94
CA THR A 321 -7.31 24.96 6.19
C THR A 321 -6.63 25.07 4.82
N ALA A 322 -5.50 24.38 4.61
CA ALA A 322 -4.79 24.42 3.35
C ALA A 322 -4.74 23.04 2.69
N VAL A 323 -4.25 22.00 3.38
CA VAL A 323 -4.00 20.70 2.75
C VAL A 323 -5.31 20.00 2.37
N LEU A 324 -6.26 19.82 3.30
CA LEU A 324 -7.55 19.19 3.02
C LEU A 324 -8.33 19.94 1.93
N PRO A 325 -8.45 21.29 1.99
CA PRO A 325 -9.14 22.05 0.97
C PRO A 325 -8.43 21.99 -0.39
N VAL A 326 -7.09 22.00 -0.44
CA VAL A 326 -6.35 21.82 -1.69
C VAL A 326 -6.52 20.40 -2.23
N LEU A 327 -6.47 19.38 -1.38
CA LEU A 327 -6.78 18.00 -1.76
C LEU A 327 -8.20 17.90 -2.32
N GLY A 328 -9.17 18.51 -1.63
CA GLY A 328 -10.56 18.61 -2.07
C GLY A 328 -10.68 19.34 -3.41
N ILE A 329 -10.00 20.47 -3.60
CA ILE A 329 -10.00 21.23 -4.85
C ILE A 329 -9.33 20.42 -5.97
N VAL A 330 -8.18 19.78 -5.72
CA VAL A 330 -7.50 18.93 -6.70
C VAL A 330 -8.38 17.73 -7.08
N VAL A 331 -9.07 17.14 -6.10
CA VAL A 331 -10.02 16.06 -6.34
C VAL A 331 -11.21 16.53 -7.16
N VAL A 332 -11.87 17.62 -6.76
CA VAL A 332 -13.05 18.17 -7.43
C VAL A 332 -12.69 18.71 -8.81
N TRP A 333 -11.64 19.50 -8.93
CA TRP A 333 -11.18 20.03 -10.21
C TRP A 333 -10.72 18.92 -11.15
N GLY A 334 -9.96 17.94 -10.63
CA GLY A 334 -9.53 16.78 -11.38
C GLY A 334 -10.72 15.93 -11.86
N THR A 335 -11.73 15.69 -11.02
CA THR A 335 -12.96 14.97 -11.40
C THR A 335 -13.84 15.75 -12.36
N VAL A 336 -13.99 17.07 -12.21
CA VAL A 336 -14.76 17.93 -13.14
C VAL A 336 -14.07 18.01 -14.50
N ARG A 337 -12.74 18.16 -14.53
CA ARG A 337 -11.94 18.17 -15.76
C ARG A 337 -11.96 16.80 -16.46
N ALA A 338 -11.93 15.74 -15.67
CA ALA A 338 -12.11 14.36 -16.12
C ALA A 338 -13.48 14.15 -16.78
N TRP A 339 -14.55 14.64 -16.14
CA TRP A 339 -15.92 14.52 -16.62
C TRP A 339 -16.17 15.32 -17.92
N ARG A 340 -15.70 16.58 -17.99
CA ARG A 340 -15.80 17.43 -19.21
C ARG A 340 -15.00 16.93 -20.43
N ARG A 341 -14.10 15.96 -20.26
CA ARG A 341 -13.40 15.32 -21.40
C ARG A 341 -14.17 14.13 -21.97
N GLN A 342 -15.19 13.64 -21.25
CA GLN A 342 -16.02 12.50 -21.67
C GLN A 342 -17.38 12.89 -22.24
N HIS A 343 -17.86 14.10 -21.94
CA HIS A 343 -19.12 14.67 -22.42
C HIS A 343 -18.86 16.06 -22.99
#